data_AF-A0A522E9H2-F1
#
_entry.id   AF-A0A522E9H2-F1
#
_cell.length_a   1.000
_cell.length_b   1.000
_cell.length_c   1.000
_cell.angle_alpha   90.00
_cell.angle_beta   90.00
_cell.angle_gamma   90.00
#
_symmetry.space_group_name_H-M   'P 1'
#
loop_
_entity.id
_entity.type
_entity.pdbx_description
1 polymer ?
#
loop_
_entity_poly.entity_id
_entity_poly.type
_entity_poly.pdbx_seq_one_letter_code
_entity_poly.pdbx_strand_id
1 'polypeptide(L)'
;MIDLNPNVPPSVSTPLKTPTLIGIVLLICVAAFVGGVFVTTLWEGVREEQAEETEEVSEVVEEETDEAVNDDETDDAEVVSTDSELVIDWIDPFKQPNVTVDSTLFSALCPYYSAPDSDKPWNACGTPPQISQVRLGTVVGGSYDGRYLEMITARVEEMGYSYRSFYFLVDPTGATLPVLIDQGGQSVGQTYATTKSYRVTEMISWMGSSLEEAVPGFTVDVTTTIPALTPPSELQDAEGNVFLFTGKWVRFDTDVASSPMEATRTIQLSGGTPDGGELVLYEAGVEASTQVGDNQYYLIDADGRMLWYDLEISFFDYEVDADGEQRISQGVPNITWSDGSTNTQTYMKGALGGCGFTTATHVISQDMIETLDLVQTGTAEGVSVFEPTSYDTEYFVDALNVVTFEIPGEEQKTYGDFTHPYLYFQDAYGRWVELASMDIIPPVECGKPVIYLYPESKTNMSVWVKPRGGFSYTEPDYGDGWNVTAYPDGRIVKQADGLEYPYLFWEGRGGLYPQVQTYWVVEQPRVESFLRETLAKMNFNQSEIADFVEFWLPRMQSEPFYKIGFHGTNVMNELAPLSLSVKPDHVFRVLMDYEGLETWQPSNPPVRLPRADRDGFEVMEWGGVLR
;
A
#
# COMPACT_ATOMS: atom_id res chain seq x y z
N MET A 1 -42.78 37.55 -7.62
CA MET A 1 -42.97 38.75 -8.47
C MET A 1 -41.58 39.06 -9.01
N ILE A 2 -41.21 38.76 -10.24
CA ILE A 2 -41.90 38.93 -11.52
C ILE A 2 -41.61 37.71 -12.40
N ASP A 3 -42.63 37.27 -13.13
CA ASP A 3 -42.60 36.29 -14.22
C ASP A 3 -42.77 37.03 -15.56
N LEU A 4 -42.67 36.32 -16.68
CA LEU A 4 -42.86 36.65 -18.11
C LEU A 4 -41.54 36.74 -18.90
N ASN A 5 -41.30 35.99 -19.99
CA ASN A 5 -42.16 35.10 -20.77
C ASN A 5 -41.26 34.21 -21.70
N PRO A 6 -41.78 33.09 -22.25
CA PRO A 6 -41.09 32.04 -23.00
C PRO A 6 -41.22 32.23 -24.52
N ASN A 7 -40.46 31.44 -25.30
CA ASN A 7 -40.82 30.99 -26.67
C ASN A 7 -39.69 30.16 -27.29
N VAL A 8 -39.76 28.81 -27.27
CA VAL A 8 -39.29 27.93 -28.36
C VAL A 8 -40.15 26.63 -28.36
N PRO A 9 -40.59 26.09 -29.52
CA PRO A 9 -41.67 25.09 -29.65
C PRO A 9 -41.22 23.63 -29.54
N PRO A 10 -42.16 22.67 -29.40
CA PRO A 10 -41.84 21.25 -29.20
C PRO A 10 -41.43 20.56 -30.51
N SER A 11 -40.38 19.74 -30.46
CA SER A 11 -40.03 18.85 -31.56
C SER A 11 -40.94 17.62 -31.57
N VAL A 12 -41.45 17.35 -32.76
CA VAL A 12 -42.40 16.29 -33.11
C VAL A 12 -41.68 14.94 -33.16
N SER A 13 -42.29 13.96 -32.49
CA SER A 13 -41.95 12.54 -32.58
C SER A 13 -42.36 11.97 -33.94
N THR A 14 -41.49 11.18 -34.56
CA THR A 14 -41.84 10.26 -35.65
C THR A 14 -41.18 8.92 -35.38
N PRO A 15 -41.86 7.77 -35.60
CA PRO A 15 -41.52 6.50 -34.98
C PRO A 15 -40.56 5.69 -35.85
N LEU A 16 -39.57 5.03 -35.23
CA LEU A 16 -38.88 3.91 -35.86
C LEU A 16 -39.19 2.59 -35.16
N LYS A 17 -39.82 1.75 -35.98
CA LYS A 17 -40.12 0.32 -35.89
C LYS A 17 -39.21 -0.50 -34.96
N THR A 18 -39.87 -1.22 -34.06
CA THR A 18 -39.42 -2.45 -33.43
C THR A 18 -39.10 -3.53 -34.47
N PRO A 19 -38.07 -4.37 -34.24
CA PRO A 19 -38.21 -5.78 -34.47
C PRO A 19 -38.26 -6.51 -33.12
N THR A 20 -39.31 -7.30 -32.98
CA THR A 20 -39.52 -8.30 -31.96
C THR A 20 -38.34 -9.29 -31.96
N LEU A 21 -37.66 -9.46 -30.83
CA LEU A 21 -37.05 -10.75 -30.50
C LEU A 21 -37.31 -11.06 -29.02
N ILE A 22 -38.27 -11.95 -28.84
CA ILE A 22 -38.60 -12.63 -27.60
C ILE A 22 -37.49 -13.65 -27.34
N GLY A 23 -36.92 -13.63 -26.12
CA GLY A 23 -36.33 -14.83 -25.52
C GLY A 23 -34.88 -14.77 -25.07
N ILE A 24 -34.52 -13.92 -24.09
CA ILE A 24 -33.37 -14.15 -23.19
C ILE A 24 -33.70 -13.55 -21.81
N VAL A 25 -34.51 -14.24 -20.99
CA VAL A 25 -34.72 -13.91 -19.55
C VAL A 25 -34.61 -15.18 -18.69
N LEU A 26 -33.95 -16.23 -19.16
CA LEU A 26 -33.84 -17.50 -18.41
C LEU A 26 -32.44 -18.13 -18.44
N LEU A 27 -31.39 -17.35 -18.71
CA LEU A 27 -30.01 -17.84 -18.81
C LEU A 27 -29.00 -17.11 -17.90
N ILE A 28 -29.47 -16.25 -16.99
CA ILE A 28 -28.59 -15.56 -16.02
C ILE A 28 -28.61 -16.23 -14.64
N CYS A 29 -29.60 -17.08 -14.33
CA CYS A 29 -29.67 -17.78 -13.03
C CYS A 29 -29.10 -19.22 -13.04
N VAL A 30 -28.51 -19.68 -14.15
CA VAL A 30 -27.84 -21.00 -14.20
C VAL A 30 -26.31 -20.86 -14.30
N ALA A 31 -25.79 -19.73 -14.79
CA ALA A 31 -24.34 -19.49 -14.86
C ALA A 31 -23.69 -19.30 -13.47
N ALA A 32 -24.41 -18.72 -12.50
CA ALA A 32 -23.89 -18.49 -11.15
C ALA A 32 -23.84 -19.75 -10.27
N PHE A 33 -24.52 -20.85 -10.65
CA PHE A 33 -24.49 -22.10 -9.89
C PHE A 33 -23.52 -23.14 -10.48
N VAL A 34 -23.12 -23.00 -11.76
CA VAL A 34 -22.14 -23.89 -12.40
C VAL A 34 -20.70 -23.42 -12.17
N GLY A 35 -20.45 -22.10 -12.04
CA GLY A 35 -19.12 -21.57 -11.72
C GLY A 35 -18.59 -21.97 -10.34
N GLY A 36 -19.45 -22.07 -9.32
CA GLY A 36 -19.06 -22.46 -7.96
C GLY A 36 -18.80 -23.96 -7.76
N VAL A 37 -19.24 -24.83 -8.68
CA VAL A 37 -19.06 -26.29 -8.58
C VAL A 37 -17.89 -26.79 -9.44
N PHE A 38 -17.47 -26.01 -10.45
CA PHE A 38 -16.29 -26.34 -11.25
C PHE A 38 -14.96 -25.97 -10.56
N VAL A 39 -14.93 -24.92 -9.73
CA VAL A 39 -13.70 -24.53 -8.99
C VAL A 39 -13.33 -25.55 -7.92
N THR A 40 -14.31 -26.20 -7.26
CA THR A 40 -14.03 -27.23 -6.25
C THR A 40 -13.61 -28.57 -6.84
N THR A 41 -14.01 -28.89 -8.08
CA THR A 41 -13.72 -30.18 -8.73
C THR A 41 -12.44 -30.16 -9.57
N LEU A 42 -11.96 -28.99 -10.00
CA LEU A 42 -10.64 -28.86 -10.65
C LEU A 42 -9.47 -28.95 -9.66
N TRP A 43 -9.71 -28.65 -8.38
CA TRP A 43 -8.67 -28.68 -7.33
C TRP A 43 -8.43 -30.08 -6.73
N GLU A 44 -9.41 -30.99 -6.77
CA GLU A 44 -9.20 -32.40 -6.40
C GLU A 44 -8.49 -33.21 -7.51
N GLY A 45 -8.71 -32.85 -8.79
CA GLY A 45 -8.18 -33.60 -9.94
C GLY A 45 -6.68 -33.42 -10.23
N VAL A 46 -6.04 -32.37 -9.73
CA VAL A 46 -4.61 -32.07 -9.98
C VAL A 46 -3.69 -32.80 -8.99
N ARG A 47 -4.23 -33.39 -7.91
CA ARG A 47 -3.45 -34.12 -6.89
C ARG A 47 -3.40 -35.64 -7.06
N GLU A 48 -4.25 -36.24 -7.90
CA GLU A 48 -4.20 -37.70 -8.16
C GLU A 48 -3.18 -38.07 -9.26
N GLU A 49 -2.79 -37.15 -10.14
CA GLU A 49 -1.84 -37.42 -11.25
C GLU A 49 -0.35 -37.44 -10.83
N GLN A 50 -0.02 -37.10 -9.58
CA GLN A 50 1.37 -37.17 -9.07
C GLN A 50 1.64 -38.32 -8.09
N ALA A 51 0.64 -39.18 -7.82
CA ALA A 51 0.79 -40.32 -6.90
C ALA A 51 0.98 -41.68 -7.60
N GLU A 52 0.95 -41.75 -8.94
CA GLU A 52 0.96 -43.02 -9.70
C GLU A 52 2.25 -43.32 -10.48
N GLU A 53 3.32 -42.54 -10.31
CA GLU A 53 4.64 -42.82 -10.91
C GLU A 53 5.70 -43.08 -9.83
N THR A 54 5.54 -44.13 -9.03
CA THR A 54 6.65 -44.79 -8.31
C THR A 54 6.23 -46.20 -7.83
N GLU A 55 5.79 -47.06 -8.75
CA GLU A 55 5.70 -48.49 -8.48
C GLU A 55 6.15 -49.28 -9.72
N GLU A 56 7.44 -49.58 -9.82
CA GLU A 56 7.95 -50.85 -10.36
C GLU A 56 9.49 -50.97 -10.22
N VAL A 57 9.94 -52.19 -9.92
CA VAL A 57 11.32 -52.73 -9.93
C VAL A 57 12.14 -52.46 -8.63
N SER A 58 12.62 -53.43 -7.83
CA SER A 58 12.71 -54.89 -7.93
C SER A 58 13.00 -55.53 -6.55
N GLU A 59 12.42 -56.71 -6.33
CA GLU A 59 12.82 -57.74 -5.37
C GLU A 59 14.30 -58.17 -5.55
N VAL A 60 15.12 -58.04 -4.51
CA VAL A 60 16.22 -58.97 -4.23
C VAL A 60 16.29 -59.19 -2.71
N VAL A 61 16.11 -60.45 -2.32
CA VAL A 61 16.24 -60.97 -0.96
C VAL A 61 17.71 -61.31 -0.70
N GLU A 62 18.31 -60.76 0.36
CA GLU A 62 19.39 -61.40 1.11
C GLU A 62 19.21 -61.14 2.63
N GLU A 63 19.27 -62.23 3.41
CA GLU A 63 19.18 -62.28 4.87
C GLU A 63 20.51 -61.89 5.55
N GLU A 64 20.44 -61.65 6.87
CA GLU A 64 21.51 -61.49 7.88
C GLU A 64 21.96 -60.03 8.13
N THR A 65 22.04 -59.46 9.34
CA THR A 65 22.07 -59.97 10.73
C THR A 65 21.77 -58.80 11.70
N ASP A 66 21.25 -59.12 12.88
CA ASP A 66 21.04 -58.19 14.00
C ASP A 66 22.35 -57.51 14.45
N GLU A 67 22.42 -56.18 14.33
CA GLU A 67 23.20 -55.35 15.24
C GLU A 67 22.36 -54.15 15.67
N ALA A 68 22.08 -54.08 16.97
CA ALA A 68 21.39 -52.97 17.62
C ALA A 68 22.24 -51.70 17.49
N VAL A 69 21.85 -50.81 16.59
CA VAL A 69 22.30 -49.42 16.60
C VAL A 69 21.34 -48.67 17.52
N ASN A 70 21.92 -48.15 18.59
CA ASN A 70 21.27 -47.31 19.58
C ASN A 70 21.03 -45.95 18.89
N ASP A 71 19.84 -45.75 18.33
CA ASP A 71 19.38 -44.42 17.94
C ASP A 71 19.16 -43.64 19.25
N ASP A 72 20.10 -42.74 19.55
CA ASP A 72 19.82 -41.60 20.41
C ASP A 72 18.72 -40.80 19.71
N GLU A 73 17.46 -41.08 20.09
CA GLU A 73 16.36 -40.13 19.94
C GLU A 73 16.86 -38.81 20.54
N THR A 74 17.12 -37.85 19.66
CA THR A 74 17.23 -36.46 20.04
C THR A 74 15.82 -36.07 20.47
N ASP A 75 15.62 -36.06 21.79
CA ASP A 75 14.45 -35.51 22.47
C ASP A 75 14.42 -34.01 22.18
N ASP A 76 13.93 -33.65 20.98
CA ASP A 76 13.61 -32.27 20.62
C ASP A 76 12.44 -31.87 21.52
N ALA A 77 12.77 -31.30 22.68
CA ALA A 77 11.78 -30.82 23.64
C ALA A 77 10.76 -29.95 22.92
N GLU A 78 9.47 -30.34 22.98
CA GLU A 78 8.37 -29.56 22.40
C GLU A 78 8.49 -28.09 22.84
N VAL A 79 8.65 -27.21 21.87
CA VAL A 79 8.71 -25.76 22.11
C VAL A 79 7.30 -25.31 22.48
N VAL A 80 7.10 -24.94 23.74
CA VAL A 80 5.80 -24.51 24.28
C VAL A 80 5.80 -23.02 24.63
N SER A 81 4.60 -22.43 24.70
CA SER A 81 4.38 -21.04 25.08
C SER A 81 4.91 -20.74 26.48
N THR A 82 5.43 -19.53 26.63
CA THR A 82 5.78 -18.92 27.91
C THR A 82 4.69 -17.91 28.33
N ASP A 83 4.87 -17.25 29.48
CA ASP A 83 3.95 -16.18 29.91
C ASP A 83 4.00 -14.96 28.97
N SER A 84 5.07 -14.77 28.18
CA SER A 84 5.28 -13.59 27.32
C SER A 84 5.33 -13.88 25.82
N GLU A 85 5.58 -15.13 25.42
CA GLU A 85 5.71 -15.53 24.01
C GLU A 85 4.84 -16.75 23.74
N LEU A 86 3.91 -16.62 22.81
CA LEU A 86 2.99 -17.69 22.42
C LEU A 86 3.56 -18.48 21.26
N VAL A 87 3.47 -19.79 21.41
CA VAL A 87 3.66 -20.78 20.35
C VAL A 87 2.28 -21.26 19.94
N ILE A 88 2.04 -21.23 18.63
CA ILE A 88 0.74 -21.59 18.04
C ILE A 88 0.92 -22.87 17.25
N ASP A 89 0.07 -23.84 17.54
CA ASP A 89 -0.22 -24.96 16.65
C ASP A 89 -1.13 -24.43 15.53
N TRP A 90 -0.52 -24.08 14.40
CA TRP A 90 -1.20 -23.42 13.28
C TRP A 90 -2.07 -24.40 12.51
N ILE A 91 -3.28 -23.96 12.19
CA ILE A 91 -4.08 -24.58 11.14
C ILE A 91 -3.51 -24.07 9.82
N ASP A 92 -3.21 -25.01 8.91
CA ASP A 92 -2.86 -24.73 7.51
C ASP A 92 -3.69 -23.55 6.99
N PRO A 93 -3.05 -22.49 6.45
CA PRO A 93 -3.72 -21.24 6.10
C PRO A 93 -4.92 -21.45 5.17
N PHE A 94 -4.86 -22.42 4.25
CA PHE A 94 -5.95 -22.74 3.32
C PHE A 94 -7.08 -23.57 3.95
N LYS A 95 -6.89 -24.07 5.18
CA LYS A 95 -7.85 -24.85 5.95
C LYS A 95 -8.38 -24.12 7.19
N GLN A 96 -7.95 -22.88 7.43
CA GLN A 96 -8.42 -22.05 8.54
C GLN A 96 -9.94 -21.83 8.45
N PRO A 97 -10.73 -22.28 9.44
CA PRO A 97 -12.17 -22.19 9.34
C PRO A 97 -12.66 -20.77 9.64
N ASN A 98 -13.62 -20.31 8.83
CA ASN A 98 -14.45 -19.16 9.18
C ASN A 98 -15.26 -19.47 10.44
N VAL A 99 -15.31 -18.52 11.35
CA VAL A 99 -16.07 -18.60 12.60
C VAL A 99 -17.07 -17.45 12.69
N THR A 100 -18.00 -17.54 13.64
CA THR A 100 -18.98 -16.48 13.86
C THR A 100 -18.28 -15.20 14.28
N VAL A 101 -18.51 -14.12 13.54
CA VAL A 101 -17.98 -12.79 13.85
C VAL A 101 -18.47 -12.33 15.24
N ASP A 102 -17.53 -12.01 16.11
CA ASP A 102 -17.80 -11.47 17.42
C ASP A 102 -18.43 -10.08 17.30
N SER A 103 -19.62 -9.89 17.90
CA SER A 103 -20.38 -8.64 17.76
C SER A 103 -19.72 -7.45 18.44
N THR A 104 -18.94 -7.69 19.50
CA THR A 104 -18.20 -6.65 20.22
C THR A 104 -17.04 -6.18 19.35
N LEU A 105 -16.24 -7.10 18.81
CA LEU A 105 -15.13 -6.73 17.91
C LEU A 105 -15.63 -6.14 16.59
N PHE A 106 -16.76 -6.62 16.06
CA PHE A 106 -17.44 -5.97 14.93
C PHE A 106 -17.79 -4.52 15.25
N SER A 107 -18.36 -4.26 16.42
CA SER A 107 -18.69 -2.89 16.86
C SER A 107 -17.43 -2.06 17.10
N ALA A 108 -16.36 -2.66 17.59
CA ALA A 108 -15.07 -1.99 17.77
C ALA A 108 -14.46 -1.55 16.43
N LEU A 109 -14.47 -2.42 15.41
CA LEU A 109 -13.94 -2.14 14.07
C LEU A 109 -14.87 -1.26 13.23
N CYS A 110 -16.17 -1.31 13.49
CA CYS A 110 -17.22 -0.62 12.74
C CYS A 110 -18.16 0.18 13.69
N PRO A 111 -17.67 1.12 14.52
CA PRO A 111 -18.44 1.74 15.61
C PRO A 111 -19.63 2.60 15.17
N TYR A 112 -19.70 2.93 13.88
CA TYR A 112 -20.79 3.69 13.28
C TYR A 112 -21.64 2.85 12.32
N TYR A 113 -21.50 1.52 12.32
CA TYR A 113 -22.35 0.64 11.52
C TYR A 113 -23.83 0.89 11.87
N SER A 114 -24.65 1.06 10.84
CA SER A 114 -26.09 1.18 10.99
C SER A 114 -26.78 0.42 9.85
N ALA A 115 -27.87 -0.27 10.17
CA ALA A 115 -28.58 -1.10 9.20
C ALA A 115 -29.10 -0.26 8.02
N PRO A 116 -29.30 -0.86 6.83
CA PRO A 116 -29.61 -0.14 5.58
C PRO A 116 -30.82 0.82 5.64
N ASP A 117 -31.75 0.60 6.58
CA ASP A 117 -32.99 1.37 6.75
C ASP A 117 -32.93 2.42 7.87
N SER A 118 -31.76 2.70 8.42
CA SER A 118 -31.62 3.76 9.43
C SER A 118 -31.35 5.12 8.78
N ASP A 119 -31.95 6.19 9.30
CA ASP A 119 -31.67 7.59 8.90
C ASP A 119 -30.21 8.03 9.21
N LYS A 120 -29.32 7.09 9.59
CA LYS A 120 -27.90 7.35 9.85
C LYS A 120 -27.12 7.23 8.53
N PRO A 121 -26.34 8.25 8.17
CA PRO A 121 -25.89 8.44 6.78
C PRO A 121 -24.67 7.61 6.35
N TRP A 122 -24.15 6.68 7.16
CA TRP A 122 -22.92 5.98 6.78
C TRP A 122 -22.70 4.66 7.50
N ASN A 123 -22.05 3.76 6.80
CA ASN A 123 -21.57 2.50 7.29
C ASN A 123 -20.11 2.33 6.80
N ALA A 124 -19.17 2.49 7.72
CA ALA A 124 -17.73 2.43 7.47
C ALA A 124 -17.30 1.16 6.76
N CYS A 125 -17.97 0.06 7.06
CA CYS A 125 -17.54 -1.26 6.65
C CYS A 125 -18.24 -1.73 5.37
N GLY A 126 -18.89 -0.82 4.64
CA GLY A 126 -19.67 -1.13 3.44
C GLY A 126 -21.04 -1.75 3.75
N THR A 127 -21.93 -1.80 2.76
CA THR A 127 -23.30 -2.34 2.90
C THR A 127 -23.54 -3.42 1.85
N PRO A 128 -23.60 -4.72 2.22
CA PRO A 128 -23.42 -5.28 3.57
C PRO A 128 -21.96 -5.14 4.07
N PRO A 129 -21.75 -5.20 5.40
CA PRO A 129 -20.43 -5.05 5.98
C PRO A 129 -19.50 -6.17 5.51
N GLN A 130 -18.31 -5.79 5.06
CA GLN A 130 -17.25 -6.68 4.63
C GLN A 130 -16.36 -7.00 5.83
N ILE A 131 -16.74 -8.02 6.60
CA ILE A 131 -16.01 -8.48 7.79
C ILE A 131 -15.93 -10.00 7.80
N SER A 132 -14.76 -10.51 8.19
CA SER A 132 -14.52 -11.94 8.37
C SER A 132 -13.86 -12.19 9.72
N GLN A 133 -14.08 -13.38 10.26
CA GLN A 133 -13.36 -13.88 11.42
C GLN A 133 -12.96 -15.32 11.15
N VAL A 134 -11.69 -15.61 11.41
CA VAL A 134 -11.06 -16.89 11.09
C VAL A 134 -10.33 -17.41 12.31
N ARG A 135 -10.33 -18.73 12.48
CA ARG A 135 -9.49 -19.39 13.48
C ARG A 135 -8.17 -19.80 12.84
N LEU A 136 -7.08 -19.36 13.44
CA LEU A 136 -5.73 -19.54 12.92
C LEU A 136 -5.03 -20.77 13.49
N GLY A 137 -5.32 -21.12 14.75
CA GLY A 137 -4.60 -22.17 15.45
C GLY A 137 -4.97 -22.27 16.91
N THR A 138 -4.18 -23.03 17.66
CA THR A 138 -4.35 -23.23 19.11
C THR A 138 -3.06 -22.89 19.84
N VAL A 139 -3.14 -22.21 20.96
CA VAL A 139 -1.98 -21.93 21.82
C VAL A 139 -1.50 -23.23 22.47
N VAL A 140 -0.20 -23.49 22.40
CA VAL A 140 0.44 -24.68 22.97
C VAL A 140 1.15 -24.30 24.27
N GLY A 141 0.68 -24.77 25.42
CA GLY A 141 1.29 -24.53 26.73
C GLY A 141 1.10 -23.11 27.29
N GLY A 142 1.76 -22.84 28.41
CA GLY A 142 1.71 -21.53 29.08
C GLY A 142 0.36 -21.19 29.74
N SER A 143 0.16 -19.90 30.03
CA SER A 143 -1.03 -19.36 30.72
C SER A 143 -2.31 -19.37 29.87
N TYR A 144 -2.14 -19.46 28.54
CA TYR A 144 -3.21 -19.47 27.56
C TYR A 144 -3.39 -20.82 26.85
N ASP A 145 -2.81 -21.89 27.40
CA ASP A 145 -2.85 -23.24 26.83
C ASP A 145 -4.27 -23.67 26.39
N GLY A 146 -4.35 -24.24 25.19
CA GLY A 146 -5.60 -24.76 24.62
C GLY A 146 -6.60 -23.68 24.15
N ARG A 147 -6.29 -22.39 24.28
CA ARG A 147 -7.11 -21.32 23.69
C ARG A 147 -6.91 -21.27 22.18
N TYR A 148 -7.98 -20.94 21.46
CA TYR A 148 -7.90 -20.69 20.02
C TYR A 148 -7.34 -19.30 19.77
N LEU A 149 -6.39 -19.19 18.82
CA LEU A 149 -6.03 -17.92 18.22
C LEU A 149 -6.97 -17.64 17.06
N GLU A 150 -7.67 -16.51 17.13
CA GLU A 150 -8.58 -16.05 16.08
C GLU A 150 -8.19 -14.65 15.61
N MET A 151 -8.53 -14.35 14.36
CA MET A 151 -8.30 -13.04 13.75
C MET A 151 -9.60 -12.54 13.14
N ILE A 152 -9.94 -11.29 13.44
CA ILE A 152 -11.04 -10.58 12.82
C ILE A 152 -10.48 -9.56 11.83
N THR A 153 -11.06 -9.46 10.64
CA THR A 153 -10.65 -8.52 9.59
C THR A 153 -11.85 -7.78 9.05
N ALA A 154 -11.83 -6.44 9.06
CA ALA A 154 -12.87 -5.59 8.48
C ALA A 154 -12.29 -4.72 7.35
N ARG A 155 -12.99 -4.66 6.22
CA ARG A 155 -12.74 -3.67 5.17
C ARG A 155 -13.47 -2.38 5.51
N VAL A 156 -12.75 -1.26 5.49
CA VAL A 156 -13.24 0.08 5.81
C VAL A 156 -13.17 0.96 4.55
N GLU A 157 -14.29 1.54 4.16
CA GLU A 157 -14.45 2.46 3.02
C GLU A 157 -14.06 3.89 3.42
N GLU A 158 -12.99 4.42 2.79
CA GLU A 158 -12.42 5.76 3.03
C GLU A 158 -12.16 6.48 1.68
N MET A 159 -11.07 7.25 1.53
CA MET A 159 -10.61 7.75 0.22
C MET A 159 -9.87 6.65 -0.55
N GLY A 160 -10.60 5.57 -0.85
CA GLY A 160 -10.09 4.23 -1.12
C GLY A 160 -10.64 3.27 -0.07
N TYR A 161 -9.91 2.22 0.25
CA TYR A 161 -10.30 1.31 1.32
C TYR A 161 -9.09 0.70 2.02
N SER A 162 -9.29 0.32 3.28
CA SER A 162 -8.29 -0.35 4.11
C SER A 162 -8.87 -1.58 4.79
N TYR A 163 -8.01 -2.57 5.06
CA TYR A 163 -8.33 -3.76 5.84
C TYR A 163 -7.71 -3.59 7.23
N ARG A 164 -8.54 -3.74 8.25
CA ARG A 164 -8.12 -3.66 9.65
C ARG A 164 -8.28 -4.99 10.33
N SER A 165 -7.23 -5.46 10.98
CA SER A 165 -7.23 -6.79 11.60
C SER A 165 -6.69 -6.81 13.01
N PHE A 166 -7.35 -7.59 13.87
CA PHE A 166 -6.97 -7.82 15.28
C PHE A 166 -6.83 -9.31 15.56
N TYR A 167 -5.89 -9.65 16.43
CA TYR A 167 -5.68 -11.01 16.96
C TYR A 167 -6.23 -11.10 18.38
N PHE A 168 -6.91 -12.20 18.68
CA PHE A 168 -7.45 -12.45 20.02
C PHE A 168 -7.56 -13.94 20.32
N LEU A 169 -7.58 -14.26 21.60
CA LEU A 169 -7.67 -15.62 22.11
C LEU A 169 -9.08 -15.92 22.60
N VAL A 170 -9.60 -17.07 22.21
CA VAL A 170 -10.92 -17.57 22.61
C VAL A 170 -10.76 -18.85 23.42
N ASP A 171 -11.42 -18.91 24.57
CA ASP A 171 -11.52 -20.14 25.36
C ASP A 171 -12.56 -21.09 24.71
N PRO A 172 -12.16 -22.30 24.27
CA PRO A 172 -13.08 -23.25 23.64
C PRO A 172 -14.28 -23.64 24.52
N THR A 173 -14.14 -23.53 25.84
CA THR A 173 -15.18 -23.89 26.80
C THR A 173 -16.09 -22.71 27.15
N GLY A 174 -15.68 -21.49 26.82
CA GLY A 174 -16.34 -20.25 27.25
C GLY A 174 -16.26 -19.99 28.76
N ALA A 175 -15.37 -20.66 29.49
CA ALA A 175 -15.22 -20.50 30.93
C ALA A 175 -14.53 -19.19 31.32
N THR A 176 -13.70 -18.64 30.43
CA THR A 176 -12.96 -17.40 30.62
C THR A 176 -13.28 -16.38 29.52
N LEU A 177 -13.04 -15.10 29.83
CA LEU A 177 -13.23 -14.03 28.86
C LEU A 177 -12.22 -14.15 27.70
N PRO A 178 -12.61 -13.73 26.48
CA PRO A 178 -11.68 -13.61 25.37
C PRO A 178 -10.60 -12.57 25.65
N VAL A 179 -9.41 -12.79 25.11
CA VAL A 179 -8.22 -11.95 25.36
C VAL A 179 -7.79 -11.30 24.06
N LEU A 180 -7.88 -9.98 23.96
CA LEU A 180 -7.33 -9.22 22.85
C LEU A 180 -5.80 -9.11 23.02
N ILE A 181 -5.05 -9.55 22.01
CA ILE A 181 -3.58 -9.48 22.04
C ILE A 181 -3.18 -8.13 21.44
N ASP A 182 -2.52 -7.27 22.22
CA ASP A 182 -2.12 -5.92 21.81
C ASP A 182 -0.82 -5.91 20.99
N GLN A 183 -0.74 -6.83 20.03
CA GLN A 183 0.36 -6.97 19.10
C GLN A 183 -0.22 -7.27 17.71
N GLY A 184 0.52 -6.88 16.67
CA GLY A 184 0.27 -7.40 15.33
C GLY A 184 -0.89 -6.72 14.62
N GLY A 185 -1.57 -5.73 15.22
CA GLY A 185 -2.66 -4.99 14.58
C GLY A 185 -2.23 -4.46 13.21
N GLN A 186 -3.05 -4.69 12.20
CA GLN A 186 -2.78 -4.29 10.81
C GLN A 186 -3.83 -3.31 10.32
N SER A 187 -3.41 -2.24 9.65
CA SER A 187 -4.28 -1.37 8.87
C SER A 187 -3.65 -1.19 7.49
N VAL A 188 -4.08 -1.99 6.52
CA VAL A 188 -3.44 -2.01 5.20
C VAL A 188 -4.41 -1.51 4.14
N GLY A 189 -4.01 -0.47 3.43
CA GLY A 189 -4.76 -0.01 2.26
C GLY A 189 -4.68 -1.03 1.13
N GLN A 190 -5.61 -0.99 0.18
CA GLN A 190 -5.44 -1.80 -1.02
C GLN A 190 -4.14 -1.50 -1.77
N THR A 191 -3.61 -0.29 -1.59
CA THR A 191 -2.66 0.26 -2.52
C THR A 191 -1.20 0.21 -2.06
N TYR A 192 -0.90 -0.46 -0.94
CA TYR A 192 0.48 -0.73 -0.51
C TYR A 192 0.64 -1.98 0.32
N ALA A 193 1.80 -2.61 0.17
CA ALA A 193 2.38 -3.42 1.24
C ALA A 193 2.91 -2.48 2.35
N THR A 194 2.52 -2.72 3.59
CA THR A 194 3.00 -1.95 4.75
C THR A 194 3.94 -2.79 5.59
N THR A 195 5.08 -2.24 5.97
CA THR A 195 5.98 -2.86 6.95
C THR A 195 5.54 -2.56 8.38
N LYS A 196 4.63 -1.59 8.57
CA LYS A 196 4.19 -1.15 9.88
C LYS A 196 3.18 -2.12 10.48
N SER A 197 3.39 -2.44 11.75
CA SER A 197 2.38 -3.04 12.61
C SER A 197 2.02 -2.04 13.69
N TYR A 198 0.76 -2.05 14.09
CA TYR A 198 0.25 -1.20 15.15
C TYR A 198 -0.10 -2.04 16.37
N ARG A 199 -0.20 -1.37 17.51
CA ARG A 199 -0.89 -1.92 18.67
C ARG A 199 -2.40 -1.88 18.40
N VAL A 200 -3.11 -2.91 18.85
CA VAL A 200 -4.58 -2.94 18.71
C VAL A 200 -5.21 -1.80 19.52
N THR A 201 -4.65 -1.49 20.69
CA THR A 201 -5.06 -0.36 21.53
C THR A 201 -4.89 0.98 20.83
N GLU A 202 -3.82 1.14 20.05
CA GLU A 202 -3.59 2.32 19.22
C GLU A 202 -4.65 2.41 18.11
N MET A 203 -4.89 1.31 17.39
CA MET A 203 -5.91 1.27 16.33
C MET A 203 -7.32 1.54 16.84
N ILE A 204 -7.68 1.02 18.01
CA ILE A 204 -8.97 1.29 18.67
C ILE A 204 -9.12 2.79 18.98
N SER A 205 -8.03 3.44 19.41
CA SER A 205 -8.06 4.86 19.71
C SER A 205 -8.36 5.73 18.47
N TRP A 206 -7.92 5.32 17.28
CA TRP A 206 -8.23 6.01 16.01
C TRP A 206 -9.72 6.02 15.70
N MET A 207 -10.48 5.11 16.29
CA MET A 207 -11.92 4.96 16.09
C MET A 207 -12.75 5.76 17.10
N GLY A 208 -12.09 6.65 17.87
CA GLY A 208 -12.74 7.61 18.76
C GLY A 208 -13.40 7.00 19.99
N SER A 209 -13.06 5.75 20.33
CA SER A 209 -13.61 5.02 21.47
C SER A 209 -12.51 4.73 22.49
N SER A 210 -12.83 4.84 23.79
CA SER A 210 -11.93 4.31 24.81
C SER A 210 -11.89 2.79 24.73
N LEU A 211 -10.76 2.17 25.08
CA LEU A 211 -10.59 0.71 24.99
C LEU A 211 -11.69 -0.06 25.72
N GLU A 212 -12.07 0.40 26.92
CA GLU A 212 -13.12 -0.22 27.74
C GLU A 212 -14.51 -0.13 27.10
N GLU A 213 -14.80 0.96 26.39
CA GLU A 213 -16.06 1.14 25.67
C GLU A 213 -16.08 0.37 24.35
N ALA A 214 -14.93 0.25 23.68
CA ALA A 214 -14.80 -0.38 22.37
C ALA A 214 -14.95 -1.91 22.46
N VAL A 215 -14.36 -2.53 23.48
CA VAL A 215 -14.32 -4.00 23.61
C VAL A 215 -14.85 -4.52 24.97
N PRO A 216 -16.10 -4.19 25.35
CA PRO A 216 -16.68 -4.68 26.61
C PRO A 216 -16.70 -6.22 26.66
N GLY A 217 -16.20 -6.77 27.77
CA GLY A 217 -16.13 -8.23 27.98
C GLY A 217 -14.84 -8.88 27.44
N PHE A 218 -13.91 -8.10 26.89
CA PHE A 218 -12.56 -8.58 26.59
C PHE A 218 -11.59 -8.19 27.71
N THR A 219 -10.61 -9.06 27.96
CA THR A 219 -9.36 -8.65 28.61
C THR A 219 -8.35 -8.27 27.55
N VAL A 220 -7.48 -7.29 27.80
CA VAL A 220 -6.44 -6.87 26.85
C VAL A 220 -5.07 -7.23 27.42
N ASP A 221 -4.30 -8.01 26.67
CA ASP A 221 -2.93 -8.36 27.01
C ASP A 221 -1.95 -7.53 26.20
N VAL A 222 -1.19 -6.67 26.88
CA VAL A 222 -0.20 -5.77 26.28
C VAL A 222 1.24 -6.26 26.41
N THR A 223 1.42 -7.45 26.99
CA THR A 223 2.72 -8.01 27.34
C THR A 223 3.08 -9.23 26.51
N THR A 224 2.07 -10.03 26.17
CA THR A 224 2.25 -11.24 25.38
C THR A 224 2.48 -10.91 23.91
N THR A 225 3.37 -11.68 23.28
CA THR A 225 3.66 -11.62 21.85
C THR A 225 3.53 -12.99 21.20
N ILE A 226 3.31 -13.02 19.89
CA ILE A 226 3.37 -14.18 19.01
C ILE A 226 4.56 -13.94 18.08
N PRO A 227 5.75 -14.49 18.37
CA PRO A 227 6.96 -14.22 17.60
C PRO A 227 6.81 -14.53 16.10
N ALA A 228 6.07 -15.59 15.77
CA ALA A 228 5.76 -15.99 14.39
C ALA A 228 5.01 -14.92 13.58
N LEU A 229 4.39 -13.91 14.22
CA LEU A 229 3.77 -12.80 13.48
C LEU A 229 4.78 -11.77 12.93
N THR A 230 6.06 -11.93 13.25
CA THR A 230 7.18 -11.08 12.79
C THR A 230 7.84 -11.72 11.56
N PRO A 231 7.69 -11.13 10.37
CA PRO A 231 8.32 -11.65 9.16
C PRO A 231 9.84 -11.64 9.25
N PRO A 232 10.53 -12.61 8.62
CA PRO A 232 11.96 -12.50 8.39
C PRO A 232 12.23 -11.32 7.44
N SER A 233 13.27 -10.53 7.76
CA SER A 233 13.68 -9.36 6.97
C SER A 233 14.25 -9.72 5.60
N GLU A 234 14.79 -10.93 5.48
CA GLU A 234 15.33 -11.47 4.24
C GLU A 234 15.01 -12.96 4.13
N LEU A 235 14.90 -13.42 2.89
CA LEU A 235 14.80 -14.81 2.52
C LEU A 235 15.86 -15.12 1.46
N GLN A 236 16.22 -16.39 1.33
CA GLN A 236 17.18 -16.83 0.33
C GLN A 236 16.63 -18.03 -0.43
N ASP A 237 16.81 -18.08 -1.75
CA ASP A 237 16.49 -19.26 -2.56
C ASP A 237 17.63 -20.29 -2.54
N ALA A 238 17.41 -21.44 -3.21
CA ALA A 238 18.40 -22.52 -3.31
C ALA A 238 19.71 -22.11 -4.02
N GLU A 239 19.65 -21.10 -4.89
CA GLU A 239 20.76 -20.57 -5.66
C GLU A 239 21.56 -19.49 -4.90
N GLY A 240 21.05 -19.04 -3.75
CA GLY A 240 21.69 -18.05 -2.90
C GLY A 240 21.23 -16.61 -3.17
N ASN A 241 20.24 -16.38 -4.03
CA ASN A 241 19.70 -15.04 -4.26
C ASN A 241 18.86 -14.60 -3.06
N VAL A 242 19.01 -13.33 -2.68
CA VAL A 242 18.37 -12.75 -1.50
C VAL A 242 17.11 -12.00 -1.90
N PHE A 243 16.07 -12.15 -1.09
CA PHE A 243 14.79 -11.46 -1.23
C PHE A 243 14.54 -10.63 0.02
N LEU A 244 14.41 -9.32 -0.16
CA LEU A 244 14.25 -8.37 0.93
C LEU A 244 12.78 -8.17 1.25
N PHE A 245 12.42 -8.22 2.53
CA PHE A 245 11.06 -7.97 2.97
C PHE A 245 10.65 -6.53 2.64
N THR A 246 9.53 -6.37 1.94
CA THR A 246 9.02 -5.06 1.50
C THR A 246 7.70 -4.67 2.15
N GLY A 247 7.01 -5.63 2.78
CA GLY A 247 5.81 -5.35 3.58
C GLY A 247 4.78 -6.46 3.58
N LYS A 248 3.66 -6.20 4.22
CA LYS A 248 2.47 -7.06 4.30
C LYS A 248 1.34 -6.40 3.55
N TRP A 249 0.48 -7.19 2.91
CA TRP A 249 -0.67 -6.63 2.22
C TRP A 249 -1.99 -6.94 2.91
N VAL A 250 -2.57 -8.09 2.65
CA VAL A 250 -3.85 -8.52 3.18
C VAL A 250 -3.80 -10.03 3.40
N ARG A 251 -4.85 -10.60 3.99
CA ARG A 251 -5.02 -12.05 3.97
C ARG A 251 -5.32 -12.52 2.54
N PHE A 252 -4.83 -13.72 2.23
CA PHE A 252 -4.99 -14.34 0.91
C PHE A 252 -6.46 -14.61 0.53
N ASP A 253 -7.37 -14.64 1.51
CA ASP A 253 -8.81 -14.92 1.34
C ASP A 253 -9.67 -13.68 1.07
N THR A 254 -9.03 -12.51 0.88
CA THR A 254 -9.72 -11.25 0.55
C THR A 254 -9.91 -11.07 -0.95
N ASP A 255 -10.86 -10.23 -1.36
CA ASP A 255 -11.15 -9.92 -2.76
C ASP A 255 -9.96 -9.34 -3.52
N VAL A 256 -9.06 -8.66 -2.82
CA VAL A 256 -7.89 -7.98 -3.39
C VAL A 256 -6.72 -8.92 -3.60
N ALA A 257 -6.71 -10.07 -2.91
CA ALA A 257 -5.73 -11.13 -3.11
C ALA A 257 -6.03 -12.02 -4.33
N SER A 258 -7.18 -11.84 -4.99
CA SER A 258 -7.61 -12.64 -6.15
C SER A 258 -6.57 -12.71 -7.27
N SER A 259 -6.07 -11.57 -7.77
CA SER A 259 -5.07 -11.55 -8.84
C SER A 259 -3.70 -12.03 -8.41
N PRO A 260 -3.14 -11.64 -7.25
CA PRO A 260 -1.94 -12.28 -6.73
C PRO A 260 -2.06 -13.80 -6.66
N MET A 261 -3.20 -14.32 -6.20
CA MET A 261 -3.42 -15.75 -6.04
C MET A 261 -3.58 -16.53 -7.34
N GLU A 262 -3.78 -15.85 -8.47
CA GLU A 262 -3.77 -16.47 -9.81
C GLU A 262 -2.35 -16.67 -10.35
N ALA A 263 -1.33 -16.05 -9.73
CA ALA A 263 0.05 -16.20 -10.16
C ALA A 263 0.57 -17.62 -9.89
N THR A 264 1.31 -18.18 -10.85
CA THR A 264 1.75 -19.58 -10.81
C THR A 264 3.26 -19.78 -10.84
N ARG A 265 4.05 -18.71 -11.03
CA ARG A 265 5.50 -18.84 -11.11
C ARG A 265 6.08 -18.84 -9.70
N THR A 266 6.70 -19.94 -9.30
CA THR A 266 7.20 -20.11 -7.93
C THR A 266 8.73 -20.29 -7.88
N ILE A 267 9.31 -19.94 -6.74
CA ILE A 267 10.72 -20.06 -6.39
C ILE A 267 10.82 -20.81 -5.07
N GLN A 268 11.77 -21.73 -5.00
CA GLN A 268 12.01 -22.55 -3.81
C GLN A 268 12.98 -21.85 -2.87
N LEU A 269 12.60 -21.74 -1.59
CA LEU A 269 13.46 -21.18 -0.55
C LEU A 269 14.53 -22.18 -0.08
N SER A 270 15.71 -21.67 0.27
CA SER A 270 16.80 -22.44 0.86
C SER A 270 16.42 -22.97 2.25
N GLY A 271 16.84 -24.21 2.54
CA GLY A 271 16.92 -24.70 3.92
C GLY A 271 15.66 -25.32 4.50
N GLY A 272 14.62 -25.60 3.68
CA GLY A 272 13.47 -26.44 4.07
C GLY A 272 13.02 -26.19 5.51
N THR A 273 12.33 -25.07 5.75
CA THR A 273 11.52 -24.97 6.97
C THR A 273 10.57 -26.16 7.03
N PRO A 274 10.09 -26.59 8.21
CA PRO A 274 9.17 -27.73 8.33
C PRO A 274 7.95 -27.67 7.39
N ASP A 275 7.62 -26.48 6.87
CA ASP A 275 6.50 -26.23 5.96
C ASP A 275 6.88 -25.82 4.51
N GLY A 276 8.16 -25.85 4.11
CA GLY A 276 8.57 -25.73 2.69
C GLY A 276 7.96 -24.53 1.92
N GLY A 277 8.17 -23.31 2.40
CA GLY A 277 7.58 -22.12 1.76
C GLY A 277 8.10 -21.86 0.35
N GLU A 278 7.19 -21.66 -0.60
CA GLU A 278 7.49 -21.17 -1.95
C GLU A 278 7.23 -19.65 -2.02
N LEU A 279 8.12 -18.92 -2.69
CA LEU A 279 7.85 -17.55 -3.12
C LEU A 279 7.14 -17.58 -4.46
N VAL A 280 6.03 -16.86 -4.59
CA VAL A 280 5.28 -16.76 -5.85
C VAL A 280 5.53 -15.39 -6.47
N LEU A 281 6.01 -15.34 -7.71
CA LEU A 281 6.15 -14.10 -8.47
C LEU A 281 4.77 -13.58 -8.86
N TYR A 282 4.46 -12.35 -8.50
CA TYR A 282 3.27 -11.66 -8.99
C TYR A 282 3.62 -10.74 -10.17
N GLU A 283 2.99 -10.98 -11.31
CA GLU A 283 3.05 -10.14 -12.51
C GLU A 283 1.63 -9.64 -12.79
N ALA A 284 1.35 -8.39 -12.41
CA ALA A 284 0.03 -7.82 -12.50
C ALA A 284 -0.41 -7.67 -13.97
N GLY A 285 -1.46 -8.40 -14.34
CA GLY A 285 -2.12 -8.19 -15.63
C GLY A 285 -2.84 -6.83 -15.70
N VAL A 286 -3.20 -6.42 -16.92
CA VAL A 286 -3.99 -5.19 -17.14
C VAL A 286 -5.33 -5.22 -16.42
N GLU A 287 -5.92 -6.40 -16.24
CA GLU A 287 -7.20 -6.61 -15.54
C GLU A 287 -7.02 -7.04 -14.08
N ALA A 288 -5.80 -7.00 -13.54
CA ALA A 288 -5.55 -7.39 -12.17
C ALA A 288 -6.39 -6.54 -11.19
N SER A 289 -6.89 -7.18 -10.13
CA SER A 289 -7.63 -6.53 -9.05
C SER A 289 -6.80 -5.46 -8.33
N THR A 290 -5.48 -5.49 -8.54
CA THR A 290 -4.51 -4.59 -7.93
C THR A 290 -3.16 -4.60 -8.66
N GLN A 291 -2.48 -3.45 -8.67
CA GLN A 291 -1.14 -3.26 -9.26
C GLN A 291 -0.02 -3.27 -8.19
N VAL A 292 -0.36 -3.39 -6.91
CA VAL A 292 0.63 -3.42 -5.82
C VAL A 292 1.32 -4.77 -5.78
N GLY A 293 2.61 -4.78 -5.47
CA GLY A 293 3.38 -6.02 -5.49
C GLY A 293 3.74 -6.47 -6.90
N ASP A 294 3.40 -5.70 -7.94
CA ASP A 294 3.77 -6.05 -9.31
C ASP A 294 5.29 -6.20 -9.43
N ASN A 295 5.71 -7.30 -10.04
CA ASN A 295 7.09 -7.78 -10.17
C ASN A 295 7.79 -8.17 -8.86
N GLN A 296 7.05 -8.20 -7.75
CA GLN A 296 7.52 -8.68 -6.45
C GLN A 296 7.09 -10.14 -6.22
N TYR A 297 7.64 -10.72 -5.17
CA TYR A 297 7.37 -12.08 -4.76
C TYR A 297 6.55 -12.06 -3.49
N TYR A 298 5.59 -12.96 -3.35
CA TYR A 298 4.85 -13.10 -2.11
C TYR A 298 4.95 -14.52 -1.55
N LEU A 299 4.81 -14.63 -0.23
CA LEU A 299 4.52 -15.89 0.45
C LEU A 299 3.28 -15.73 1.32
N ILE A 300 2.58 -16.83 1.54
CA ILE A 300 1.47 -16.89 2.48
C ILE A 300 2.01 -17.42 3.79
N ASP A 301 1.96 -16.59 4.82
CA ASP A 301 2.44 -16.94 6.16
C ASP A 301 1.46 -17.90 6.86
N ALA A 302 1.88 -18.51 7.97
CA ALA A 302 1.08 -19.49 8.71
C ALA A 302 -0.27 -18.92 9.17
N ASP A 303 -0.33 -17.60 9.41
CA ASP A 303 -1.54 -16.90 9.78
C ASP A 303 -2.41 -16.48 8.59
N GLY A 304 -2.01 -16.78 7.35
CA GLY A 304 -2.72 -16.45 6.11
C GLY A 304 -2.45 -15.05 5.57
N ARG A 305 -1.52 -14.27 6.14
CA ARG A 305 -1.10 -12.99 5.54
C ARG A 305 -0.26 -13.23 4.29
N MET A 306 -0.46 -12.39 3.29
CA MET A 306 0.46 -12.27 2.16
C MET A 306 1.61 -11.33 2.53
N LEU A 307 2.82 -11.88 2.60
CA LEU A 307 4.07 -11.15 2.86
C LEU A 307 4.81 -10.93 1.55
N TRP A 308 5.21 -9.70 1.28
CA TRP A 308 5.85 -9.26 0.06
C TRP A 308 7.35 -9.13 0.22
N TYR A 309 8.07 -9.63 -0.77
CA TYR A 309 9.50 -9.63 -0.88
C TYR A 309 9.93 -9.16 -2.27
N ASP A 310 11.08 -8.51 -2.34
CA ASP A 310 11.64 -8.01 -3.58
C ASP A 310 13.06 -8.55 -3.77
N LEU A 311 13.38 -8.93 -5.00
CA LEU A 311 14.69 -9.51 -5.30
C LEU A 311 15.79 -8.47 -5.10
N GLU A 312 16.80 -8.79 -4.29
CA GLU A 312 17.96 -7.94 -4.08
C GLU A 312 18.76 -7.79 -5.39
N ILE A 313 19.27 -6.58 -5.65
CA ILE A 313 20.31 -6.36 -6.66
C ILE A 313 21.65 -6.43 -5.92
N SER A 314 22.40 -7.53 -6.06
CA SER A 314 23.60 -7.81 -5.26
C SER A 314 24.67 -6.70 -5.33
N PHE A 315 24.80 -6.06 -6.48
CA PHE A 315 25.77 -4.99 -6.71
C PHE A 315 25.22 -3.60 -6.35
N PHE A 316 24.10 -3.50 -5.64
CA PHE A 316 23.44 -2.24 -5.31
C PHE A 316 23.65 -1.88 -3.84
N ASP A 317 24.45 -0.84 -3.57
CA ASP A 317 24.63 -0.32 -2.22
C ASP A 317 23.40 0.54 -1.85
N TYR A 318 22.42 -0.09 -1.22
CA TYR A 318 21.15 0.54 -0.88
C TYR A 318 21.36 1.70 0.11
N GLU A 319 20.68 2.82 -0.11
CA GLU A 319 20.74 3.92 0.84
C GLU A 319 20.03 3.55 2.15
N VAL A 320 20.54 4.02 3.27
CA VAL A 320 19.86 3.93 4.57
C VAL A 320 19.25 5.28 4.93
N ASP A 321 18.07 5.26 5.50
CA ASP A 321 17.44 6.48 6.01
C ASP A 321 18.05 6.94 7.35
N ALA A 322 17.55 8.05 7.88
CA ALA A 322 18.06 8.65 9.11
C ALA A 322 17.84 7.77 10.36
N ASP A 323 16.92 6.81 10.29
CA ASP A 323 16.62 5.86 11.36
C ASP A 323 17.40 4.53 11.18
N GLY A 324 18.20 4.42 10.10
CA GLY A 324 19.08 3.28 9.81
C GLY A 324 18.42 2.18 8.97
N GLU A 325 17.21 2.43 8.46
CA GLU A 325 16.45 1.46 7.67
C GLU A 325 16.84 1.54 6.19
N GLN A 326 16.97 0.38 5.55
CA GLN A 326 17.35 0.27 4.15
C GLN A 326 16.22 0.76 3.21
N ARG A 327 16.57 1.64 2.27
CA ARG A 327 15.67 2.13 1.22
C ARG A 327 15.71 1.19 0.03
N ILE A 328 14.78 0.24 -0.02
CA ILE A 328 14.66 -0.76 -1.10
C ILE A 328 14.57 -0.18 -2.52
N SER A 329 14.26 1.11 -2.67
CA SER A 329 14.03 1.77 -3.95
C SER A 329 15.24 2.49 -4.54
N GLN A 330 16.30 2.74 -3.77
CA GLN A 330 17.41 3.58 -4.23
C GLN A 330 18.75 3.23 -3.60
N GLY A 331 19.82 3.47 -4.34
CA GLY A 331 21.16 3.05 -3.96
C GLY A 331 22.21 3.37 -5.02
N VAL A 332 23.46 3.11 -4.69
CA VAL A 332 24.60 3.32 -5.57
C VAL A 332 25.02 1.95 -6.14
N PRO A 333 24.73 1.64 -7.41
CA PRO A 333 25.20 0.41 -8.03
C PRO A 333 26.72 0.46 -8.21
N ASN A 334 27.40 -0.58 -7.75
CA ASN A 334 28.85 -0.77 -7.87
C ASN A 334 29.23 -1.24 -9.27
N ILE A 335 29.15 -0.32 -10.23
CA ILE A 335 29.43 -0.56 -11.65
C ILE A 335 30.84 -0.07 -11.99
N THR A 336 31.58 -0.89 -12.74
CA THR A 336 32.77 -0.46 -13.46
C THR A 336 32.41 -0.18 -14.90
N TRP A 337 32.61 1.06 -15.36
CA TRP A 337 32.35 1.50 -16.72
C TRP A 337 33.42 1.03 -17.69
N SER A 338 33.11 1.04 -18.98
CA SER A 338 34.00 0.58 -20.06
C SER A 338 35.28 1.41 -20.18
N ASP A 339 35.30 2.64 -19.65
CA ASP A 339 36.48 3.49 -19.59
C ASP A 339 37.37 3.22 -18.35
N GLY A 340 36.95 2.30 -17.49
CA GLY A 340 37.63 1.92 -16.24
C GLY A 340 37.28 2.77 -15.03
N SER A 341 36.41 3.77 -15.17
CA SER A 341 35.87 4.53 -14.03
C SER A 341 34.79 3.73 -13.30
N THR A 342 34.44 4.15 -12.08
CA THR A 342 33.40 3.52 -11.26
C THR A 342 32.21 4.43 -11.11
N ASN A 343 31.02 3.87 -11.04
CA ASN A 343 29.82 4.63 -10.75
C ASN A 343 29.88 5.25 -9.35
N THR A 344 29.44 6.50 -9.27
CA THR A 344 29.23 7.23 -8.00
C THR A 344 27.82 7.82 -7.91
N GLN A 345 26.99 7.61 -8.94
CA GLN A 345 25.64 8.15 -8.98
C GLN A 345 24.67 7.20 -8.25
N THR A 346 23.69 7.79 -7.60
CA THR A 346 22.56 7.07 -7.00
C THR A 346 21.49 6.86 -8.07
N TYR A 347 20.89 5.68 -8.09
CA TYR A 347 19.81 5.32 -9.00
C TYR A 347 18.55 4.92 -8.24
N MET A 348 17.40 5.09 -8.87
CA MET A 348 16.15 4.44 -8.48
C MET A 348 16.06 3.07 -9.14
N LYS A 349 15.60 2.11 -8.35
CA LYS A 349 15.26 0.75 -8.74
C LYS A 349 13.79 0.63 -9.17
N GLY A 350 12.90 1.38 -8.52
CA GLY A 350 11.46 1.34 -8.76
C GLY A 350 11.01 2.19 -9.93
N ALA A 351 9.88 1.84 -10.56
CA ALA A 351 9.31 2.63 -11.65
C ALA A 351 8.87 4.01 -11.12
N LEU A 352 9.18 5.08 -11.83
CA LEU A 352 8.87 6.44 -11.37
C LEU A 352 7.37 6.78 -11.48
N GLY A 353 6.87 7.59 -10.55
CA GLY A 353 5.53 8.15 -10.54
C GLY A 353 5.49 9.56 -9.96
N GLY A 354 4.31 10.19 -9.93
CA GLY A 354 4.10 11.60 -9.58
C GLY A 354 4.59 12.09 -8.20
N CYS A 355 4.64 11.22 -7.18
CA CYS A 355 5.08 11.54 -5.81
C CYS A 355 6.01 10.42 -5.31
N GLY A 356 6.84 9.87 -6.21
CA GLY A 356 7.90 8.90 -5.91
C GLY A 356 7.93 7.74 -6.89
N PHE A 357 7.73 6.51 -6.44
CA PHE A 357 7.77 5.32 -7.30
C PHE A 357 6.48 4.51 -7.22
N THR A 358 6.20 3.68 -8.24
CA THR A 358 4.95 2.90 -8.39
C THR A 358 5.18 1.40 -8.25
N THR A 359 6.41 0.92 -8.43
CA THR A 359 6.83 -0.48 -8.23
C THR A 359 8.14 -0.57 -7.45
N ALA A 360 8.38 -1.64 -6.69
CA ALA A 360 9.67 -1.82 -5.99
C ALA A 360 10.85 -2.04 -6.95
N THR A 361 10.59 -2.80 -8.03
CA THR A 361 11.52 -3.04 -9.14
C THR A 361 10.87 -2.64 -10.46
N HIS A 362 11.53 -1.83 -11.28
CA HIS A 362 11.07 -1.50 -12.62
C HIS A 362 11.50 -2.60 -13.60
N VAL A 363 10.64 -3.61 -13.75
CA VAL A 363 10.85 -4.68 -14.74
C VAL A 363 10.35 -4.20 -16.11
N ILE A 364 11.19 -4.37 -17.12
CA ILE A 364 10.93 -3.97 -18.49
C ILE A 364 10.55 -5.19 -19.32
N SER A 365 9.48 -5.07 -20.09
CA SER A 365 9.05 -6.15 -20.97
C SER A 365 10.05 -6.38 -22.10
N GLN A 366 10.14 -7.63 -22.55
CA GLN A 366 10.99 -8.00 -23.69
C GLN A 366 10.64 -7.18 -24.95
N ASP A 367 9.35 -6.93 -25.19
CA ASP A 367 8.88 -6.10 -26.31
C ASP A 367 9.43 -4.67 -26.23
N MET A 368 9.48 -4.06 -25.04
CA MET A 368 10.09 -2.73 -24.88
C MET A 368 11.60 -2.79 -25.12
N ILE A 369 12.30 -3.78 -24.58
CA ILE A 369 13.74 -3.96 -24.81
C ILE A 369 14.06 -4.06 -26.30
N GLU A 370 13.22 -4.73 -27.09
CA GLU A 370 13.39 -4.85 -28.54
C GLU A 370 13.18 -3.53 -29.31
N THR A 371 12.54 -2.53 -28.70
CA THR A 371 12.45 -1.18 -29.27
C THR A 371 13.68 -0.32 -28.98
N LEU A 372 14.52 -0.73 -28.03
CA LEU A 372 15.73 -0.01 -27.61
C LEU A 372 16.96 -0.59 -28.32
N ASP A 373 17.85 0.30 -28.76
CA ASP A 373 19.19 -0.09 -29.19
C ASP A 373 20.13 0.05 -27.99
N LEU A 374 20.44 -1.08 -27.35
CA LEU A 374 21.22 -1.14 -26.12
C LEU A 374 22.68 -1.50 -26.41
N VAL A 375 23.61 -0.75 -25.80
CA VAL A 375 25.04 -1.03 -25.84
C VAL A 375 25.55 -1.34 -24.44
N GLN A 376 26.38 -2.37 -24.30
CA GLN A 376 27.02 -2.64 -23.01
C GLN A 376 28.03 -1.54 -22.70
N THR A 377 27.85 -0.86 -21.58
CA THR A 377 28.71 0.25 -21.15
C THR A 377 29.40 -0.01 -19.83
N GLY A 378 28.96 -1.01 -19.06
CA GLY A 378 29.60 -1.38 -17.80
C GLY A 378 29.42 -2.85 -17.42
N THR A 379 30.01 -3.18 -16.28
CA THR A 379 29.88 -4.48 -15.61
C THR A 379 29.82 -4.30 -14.10
N ALA A 380 29.02 -5.12 -13.43
CA ALA A 380 28.92 -5.17 -11.97
C ALA A 380 28.84 -6.62 -11.52
N GLU A 381 29.81 -7.10 -10.74
CA GLU A 381 29.84 -8.49 -10.22
C GLU A 381 29.65 -9.59 -11.29
N GLY A 382 30.09 -9.35 -12.53
CA GLY A 382 29.90 -10.26 -13.66
C GLY A 382 28.58 -10.10 -14.42
N VAL A 383 27.66 -9.27 -13.92
CA VAL A 383 26.46 -8.82 -14.63
C VAL A 383 26.85 -7.74 -15.65
N SER A 384 26.32 -7.86 -16.87
CA SER A 384 26.51 -6.86 -17.92
C SER A 384 25.49 -5.73 -17.76
N VAL A 385 25.96 -4.49 -17.85
CA VAL A 385 25.13 -3.28 -17.74
C VAL A 385 25.11 -2.55 -19.07
N PHE A 386 23.92 -2.18 -19.50
CA PHE A 386 23.63 -1.62 -20.82
C PHE A 386 23.01 -0.22 -20.72
N GLU A 387 23.23 0.59 -21.75
CA GLU A 387 22.61 1.90 -21.93
C GLU A 387 21.98 2.03 -23.33
N PRO A 388 20.92 2.83 -23.49
CA PRO A 388 20.39 3.20 -24.80
C PRO A 388 21.40 4.02 -25.61
N THR A 389 21.49 3.75 -26.90
CA THR A 389 22.31 4.56 -27.83
C THR A 389 21.65 5.90 -28.19
N SER A 390 20.34 6.05 -27.95
CA SER A 390 19.58 7.30 -28.12
C SER A 390 18.40 7.38 -27.15
N TYR A 391 17.91 8.61 -26.92
CA TYR A 391 16.76 8.91 -26.05
C TYR A 391 15.60 9.56 -26.82
N ASP A 392 15.48 9.27 -28.13
CA ASP A 392 14.52 9.93 -29.02
C ASP A 392 13.11 9.27 -29.01
N THR A 393 12.87 8.30 -28.14
CA THR A 393 11.57 7.63 -28.02
C THR A 393 10.61 8.50 -27.20
N GLU A 394 9.30 8.36 -27.46
CA GLU A 394 8.24 9.05 -26.71
C GLU A 394 8.38 8.84 -25.20
N TYR A 395 8.74 7.60 -24.80
CA TYR A 395 9.06 7.23 -23.42
C TYR A 395 10.08 8.16 -22.72
N PHE A 396 11.23 8.39 -23.36
CA PHE A 396 12.27 9.26 -22.79
C PHE A 396 11.93 10.75 -22.94
N VAL A 397 11.28 11.14 -24.04
CA VAL A 397 10.86 12.53 -24.25
C VAL A 397 9.90 12.97 -23.14
N ASP A 398 8.92 12.14 -22.81
CA ASP A 398 7.96 12.42 -21.74
C ASP A 398 8.65 12.50 -20.38
N ALA A 399 9.55 11.56 -20.07
CA ALA A 399 10.33 11.59 -18.84
C ALA A 399 11.14 12.89 -18.70
N LEU A 400 11.89 13.29 -19.74
CA LEU A 400 12.70 14.51 -19.72
C LEU A 400 11.85 15.79 -19.64
N ASN A 401 10.67 15.83 -20.27
CA ASN A 401 9.76 16.97 -20.18
C ASN A 401 9.30 17.23 -18.74
N VAL A 402 9.03 16.16 -17.98
CA VAL A 402 8.69 16.28 -16.55
C VAL A 402 9.89 16.79 -15.74
N VAL A 403 11.11 16.33 -16.05
CA VAL A 403 12.37 16.77 -15.38
C VAL A 403 12.69 18.24 -15.63
N THR A 404 12.38 18.73 -16.82
CA THR A 404 12.81 20.05 -17.31
C THR A 404 11.73 21.12 -17.21
N PHE A 405 10.69 20.89 -16.40
CA PHE A 405 9.59 21.83 -16.17
C PHE A 405 10.09 23.28 -16.10
N GLU A 406 9.51 24.16 -16.94
CA GLU A 406 10.04 25.51 -17.19
C GLU A 406 10.14 26.34 -15.89
N ILE A 407 11.35 26.47 -15.35
CA ILE A 407 11.67 27.53 -14.38
C ILE A 407 11.97 28.79 -15.19
N PRO A 408 11.21 29.89 -15.04
CA PRO A 408 11.43 31.10 -15.82
C PRO A 408 12.86 31.63 -15.66
N GLY A 409 13.66 31.52 -16.72
CA GLY A 409 15.05 32.03 -16.77
C GLY A 409 16.15 30.97 -16.78
N GLU A 410 15.83 29.67 -16.73
CA GLU A 410 16.80 28.59 -16.95
C GLU A 410 16.75 28.07 -18.40
N GLU A 411 17.88 27.60 -18.92
CA GLU A 411 17.95 26.91 -20.22
C GLU A 411 17.40 25.48 -20.07
N GLN A 412 16.61 25.04 -21.06
CA GLN A 412 16.04 23.69 -21.08
C GLN A 412 17.16 22.65 -21.18
N LYS A 413 17.22 21.71 -20.24
CA LYS A 413 18.20 20.62 -20.26
C LYS A 413 17.84 19.58 -21.34
N THR A 414 18.85 18.84 -21.77
CA THR A 414 18.77 17.71 -22.69
C THR A 414 19.40 16.48 -22.05
N TYR A 415 19.15 15.28 -22.58
CA TYR A 415 19.84 14.07 -22.08
C TYR A 415 21.37 14.14 -22.16
N GLY A 416 21.93 14.99 -23.03
CA GLY A 416 23.37 15.23 -23.10
C GLY A 416 23.96 15.94 -21.88
N ASP A 417 23.11 16.52 -21.01
CA ASP A 417 23.53 17.17 -19.77
C ASP A 417 23.66 16.20 -18.59
N PHE A 418 23.23 14.94 -18.78
CA PHE A 418 23.26 13.90 -17.75
C PHE A 418 24.24 12.80 -18.13
N THR A 419 24.85 12.18 -17.11
CA THR A 419 25.79 11.07 -17.30
C THR A 419 25.09 9.78 -16.91
N HIS A 420 25.08 8.77 -17.79
CA HIS A 420 24.45 7.47 -17.52
C HIS A 420 23.00 7.56 -16.99
N PRO A 421 22.08 8.23 -17.71
CA PRO A 421 20.75 8.55 -17.19
C PRO A 421 19.87 7.32 -16.93
N TYR A 422 19.99 6.28 -17.77
CA TYR A 422 19.27 5.02 -17.61
C TYR A 422 20.20 3.84 -17.80
N LEU A 423 20.05 2.82 -16.96
CA LEU A 423 20.80 1.57 -17.04
C LEU A 423 19.85 0.40 -17.17
N TYR A 424 20.24 -0.60 -17.95
CA TYR A 424 19.51 -1.84 -18.12
C TYR A 424 20.41 -3.03 -17.79
N PHE A 425 19.87 -4.03 -17.11
CA PHE A 425 20.56 -5.29 -16.86
C PHE A 425 19.55 -6.43 -16.71
N GLN A 426 20.03 -7.67 -16.75
CA GLN A 426 19.21 -8.85 -16.46
C GLN A 426 19.47 -9.30 -15.02
N ASP A 427 18.39 -9.51 -14.26
CA ASP A 427 18.48 -10.04 -12.91
C ASP A 427 18.75 -11.56 -12.89
N ALA A 428 18.86 -12.15 -11.69
CA ALA A 428 19.15 -13.58 -11.50
C ALA A 428 18.12 -14.51 -12.17
N TYR A 429 16.93 -14.00 -12.48
CA TYR A 429 15.83 -14.72 -13.11
C TYR A 429 15.63 -14.36 -14.58
N GLY A 430 16.59 -13.62 -15.16
CA GLY A 430 16.60 -13.21 -16.56
C GLY A 430 15.61 -12.09 -16.91
N ARG A 431 15.00 -11.44 -15.92
CA ARG A 431 14.11 -10.29 -16.15
C ARG A 431 14.95 -9.06 -16.44
N TRP A 432 14.52 -8.24 -17.39
CA TRP A 432 15.16 -6.96 -17.65
C TRP A 432 14.73 -5.94 -16.60
N VAL A 433 15.69 -5.28 -15.97
CA VAL A 433 15.46 -4.24 -14.97
C VAL A 433 16.05 -2.93 -15.48
N GLU A 434 15.28 -1.85 -15.34
CA GLU A 434 15.75 -0.48 -15.58
C GLU A 434 16.11 0.19 -14.26
N LEU A 435 17.24 0.90 -14.24
CA LEU A 435 17.61 1.84 -13.20
C LEU A 435 17.65 3.25 -13.79
N ALA A 436 16.99 4.20 -13.14
CA ALA A 436 17.01 5.62 -13.54
C ALA A 436 17.90 6.42 -12.59
N SER A 437 18.83 7.23 -13.11
CA SER A 437 19.69 8.08 -12.28
C SER A 437 18.86 9.10 -11.51
N MET A 438 19.17 9.31 -10.23
CA MET A 438 18.52 10.34 -9.40
C MET A 438 18.67 11.75 -9.97
N ASP A 439 19.62 11.98 -10.88
CA ASP A 439 19.84 13.28 -11.53
C ASP A 439 18.79 13.59 -12.60
N ILE A 440 18.21 12.56 -13.24
CA ILE A 440 17.15 12.69 -14.24
C ILE A 440 15.77 12.37 -13.69
N ILE A 441 15.66 12.14 -12.39
CA ILE A 441 14.37 11.97 -11.77
C ILE A 441 13.87 13.38 -11.53
N PRO A 442 12.70 13.75 -12.11
CA PRO A 442 12.14 15.04 -11.78
C PRO A 442 12.04 15.10 -10.26
N PRO A 443 12.16 16.28 -9.65
CA PRO A 443 11.51 16.48 -8.37
C PRO A 443 10.00 16.32 -8.63
N VAL A 444 9.52 15.09 -8.83
CA VAL A 444 8.12 14.69 -8.73
C VAL A 444 7.82 14.76 -7.25
N GLU A 445 7.72 16.02 -6.84
CA GLU A 445 7.51 16.44 -5.50
C GLU A 445 6.08 16.11 -5.16
N CYS A 446 5.88 15.59 -3.96
CA CYS A 446 4.61 15.82 -3.30
C CYS A 446 4.59 17.33 -3.05
N GLY A 447 4.01 18.07 -3.99
CA GLY A 447 4.03 19.51 -4.06
C GLY A 447 3.14 20.11 -2.99
N LYS A 448 3.67 21.15 -2.33
CA LYS A 448 2.99 22.00 -1.34
C LYS A 448 2.11 21.28 -0.31
N PRO A 449 2.61 20.36 0.50
CA PRO A 449 1.98 20.14 1.79
C PRO A 449 2.13 21.39 2.67
N VAL A 450 1.00 22.01 3.01
CA VAL A 450 0.94 23.08 4.01
C VAL A 450 0.22 22.58 5.24
N ILE A 451 0.77 22.90 6.42
CA ILE A 451 0.28 22.46 7.72
C ILE A 451 -0.22 23.68 8.48
N TYR A 452 -1.50 23.65 8.83
CA TYR A 452 -2.15 24.60 9.72
C TYR A 452 -2.30 23.99 11.11
N LEU A 453 -2.13 24.83 12.12
CA LEU A 453 -2.20 24.43 13.53
C LEU A 453 -3.28 25.27 14.22
N TYR A 454 -4.31 24.61 14.75
CA TYR A 454 -5.45 25.26 15.42
C TYR A 454 -5.58 24.82 16.88
N PRO A 455 -4.65 25.18 17.78
CA PRO A 455 -4.79 24.84 19.20
C PRO A 455 -5.92 25.63 19.86
N GLU A 456 -6.52 25.09 20.92
CA GLU A 456 -7.59 25.79 21.68
C GLU A 456 -7.12 27.08 22.35
N SER A 457 -5.82 27.17 22.66
CA SER A 457 -5.18 28.34 23.24
C SER A 457 -3.77 28.52 22.68
N LYS A 458 -3.19 29.72 22.88
CA LYS A 458 -1.82 30.01 22.46
C LYS A 458 -0.86 28.95 23.02
N THR A 459 -0.23 28.19 22.13
CA THR A 459 0.54 27.00 22.50
C THR A 459 1.91 27.00 21.83
N ASN A 460 2.95 26.74 22.62
CA ASN A 460 4.29 26.49 22.11
C ASN A 460 4.42 25.00 21.81
N MET A 461 4.94 24.66 20.63
CA MET A 461 5.12 23.27 20.23
C MET A 461 6.27 23.12 19.24
N SER A 462 6.75 21.89 19.13
CA SER A 462 7.65 21.44 18.09
C SER A 462 6.88 20.56 17.11
N VAL A 463 7.12 20.74 15.81
CA VAL A 463 6.49 19.99 14.73
C VAL A 463 7.59 19.34 13.89
N TRP A 464 7.46 18.05 13.65
CA TRP A 464 8.39 17.27 12.84
C TRP A 464 7.66 16.57 11.70
N VAL A 465 8.23 16.66 10.50
CA VAL A 465 7.80 15.92 9.30
C VAL A 465 9.01 15.16 8.77
N LYS A 466 8.79 13.91 8.35
CA LYS A 466 9.84 13.06 7.78
C LYS A 466 9.41 12.48 6.42
N PRO A 467 9.44 13.25 5.32
CA PRO A 467 9.10 12.71 4.00
C PRO A 467 10.09 11.59 3.62
N ARG A 468 9.60 10.45 3.12
CA ARG A 468 10.45 9.29 2.80
C ARG A 468 11.57 9.62 1.80
N GLY A 469 11.29 10.41 0.77
CA GLY A 469 12.31 10.87 -0.18
C GLY A 469 13.08 12.12 0.26
N GLY A 470 12.79 12.67 1.45
CA GLY A 470 13.42 13.87 1.99
C GLY A 470 12.81 15.19 1.48
N PHE A 471 13.29 16.31 2.03
CA PHE A 471 12.84 17.66 1.65
C PHE A 471 13.59 18.19 0.43
N SER A 472 12.88 18.89 -0.45
CA SER A 472 13.47 19.77 -1.47
C SER A 472 13.40 21.24 -1.04
N TYR A 473 12.34 21.63 -0.34
CA TYR A 473 12.17 22.98 0.19
C TYR A 473 11.34 22.99 1.47
N THR A 474 11.58 23.97 2.35
CA THR A 474 10.79 24.18 3.57
C THR A 474 10.68 25.66 3.88
N GLU A 475 9.51 26.12 4.30
CA GLU A 475 9.31 27.46 4.85
C GLU A 475 8.39 27.40 6.09
N PRO A 476 8.85 27.85 7.26
CA PRO A 476 10.19 28.36 7.56
C PRO A 476 11.30 27.32 7.37
N ASP A 477 12.57 27.73 7.44
CA ASP A 477 13.70 26.78 7.50
C ASP A 477 13.47 25.70 8.57
N TYR A 478 13.52 24.43 8.16
CA TYR A 478 13.16 23.28 8.99
C TYR A 478 14.15 22.98 10.12
N GLY A 479 15.46 22.98 9.83
CA GLY A 479 16.49 22.60 10.80
C GLY A 479 16.25 21.19 11.36
N ASP A 480 16.13 21.07 12.69
CA ASP A 480 15.80 19.82 13.39
C ASP A 480 14.29 19.67 13.69
N GLY A 481 13.45 20.43 12.97
CA GLY A 481 12.01 20.55 13.20
C GLY A 481 11.58 21.99 13.52
N TRP A 482 10.31 22.31 13.25
CA TRP A 482 9.78 23.64 13.48
C TRP A 482 9.40 23.87 14.94
N ASN A 483 10.13 24.76 15.61
CA ASN A 483 9.77 25.27 16.93
C ASN A 483 8.93 26.53 16.81
N VAL A 484 7.64 26.43 17.16
CA VAL A 484 6.65 27.46 16.87
C VAL A 484 5.79 27.81 18.07
N THR A 485 5.14 28.96 17.97
CA THR A 485 4.01 29.36 18.80
C THR A 485 2.78 29.44 17.90
N ALA A 486 1.83 28.52 18.09
CA ALA A 486 0.58 28.46 17.33
C ALA A 486 -0.57 29.13 18.10
N TYR A 487 -1.49 29.74 17.35
CA TYR A 487 -2.63 30.47 17.87
C TYR A 487 -3.95 29.87 17.38
N PRO A 488 -5.06 30.01 18.13
CA PRO A 488 -6.36 29.44 17.73
C PRO A 488 -6.90 29.95 16.39
N ASP A 489 -6.42 31.10 15.91
CA ASP A 489 -6.78 31.67 14.62
C ASP A 489 -5.94 31.16 13.44
N GLY A 490 -5.05 30.19 13.68
CA GLY A 490 -4.18 29.57 12.68
C GLY A 490 -2.84 30.27 12.49
N ARG A 491 -2.58 31.41 13.15
CA ARG A 491 -1.27 32.07 13.06
C ARG A 491 -0.18 31.23 13.69
N ILE A 492 0.98 31.21 13.04
CA ILE A 492 2.17 30.49 13.51
C ILE A 492 3.33 31.48 13.62
N VAL A 493 4.00 31.53 14.77
CA VAL A 493 5.22 32.34 14.95
C VAL A 493 6.40 31.42 15.18
N LYS A 494 7.42 31.51 14.33
CA LYS A 494 8.67 30.77 14.53
C LYS A 494 9.44 31.38 15.70
N GLN A 495 9.82 30.55 16.66
CA GLN A 495 10.40 31.05 17.92
C GLN A 495 11.80 31.64 17.75
N ALA A 496 12.59 31.13 16.81
CA ALA A 496 13.98 31.50 16.63
C ALA A 496 14.16 32.95 16.13
N ASP A 497 13.30 33.39 15.21
CA ASP A 497 13.37 34.69 14.55
C ASP A 497 12.17 35.60 14.86
N GLY A 498 11.10 35.06 15.43
CA GLY A 498 9.87 35.79 15.77
C GLY A 498 9.01 36.14 14.55
N LEU A 499 9.29 35.57 13.38
CA LEU A 499 8.53 35.81 12.16
C LEU A 499 7.21 35.03 12.18
N GLU A 500 6.18 35.65 11.62
CA GLU A 500 4.83 35.09 11.52
C GLU A 500 4.62 34.45 10.15
N TYR A 501 4.02 33.26 10.14
CA TYR A 501 3.72 32.46 8.97
C TYR A 501 2.24 32.03 9.03
N PRO A 502 1.54 32.00 7.87
CA PRO A 502 0.14 31.56 7.80
C PRO A 502 -0.02 30.04 7.96
N TYR A 503 1.04 29.29 7.65
CA TYR A 503 1.13 27.84 7.73
C TYR A 503 2.61 27.43 7.75
N LEU A 504 2.90 26.17 8.06
CA LEU A 504 4.20 25.55 7.80
C LEU A 504 4.16 24.90 6.43
N PHE A 505 5.18 25.13 5.61
CA PHE A 505 5.25 24.68 4.23
C PHE A 505 6.45 23.76 4.05
N TRP A 506 6.23 22.66 3.34
CA TRP A 506 7.32 21.84 2.85
C TRP A 506 7.02 21.33 1.45
N GLU A 507 8.10 21.02 0.73
CA GLU A 507 8.12 20.24 -0.51
C GLU A 507 9.15 19.14 -0.32
N GLY A 508 8.87 17.97 -0.90
CA GLY A 508 9.73 16.84 -0.74
C GLY A 508 9.56 15.82 -1.84
N ARG A 509 10.62 15.06 -2.06
CA ARG A 509 10.55 13.86 -2.90
C ARG A 509 9.75 12.83 -2.11
N GLY A 510 8.71 12.28 -2.72
CA GLY A 510 7.90 11.26 -2.04
C GLY A 510 8.56 9.89 -2.00
N GLY A 511 7.77 8.85 -1.72
CA GLY A 511 8.21 7.45 -1.67
C GLY A 511 7.36 6.57 -2.58
N LEU A 512 7.28 5.26 -2.35
CA LEU A 512 6.29 4.43 -3.05
C LEU A 512 4.93 5.08 -2.83
N TYR A 513 4.23 5.47 -3.89
CA TYR A 513 2.89 6.05 -3.76
C TYR A 513 1.85 5.47 -4.69
N PRO A 514 0.58 5.39 -4.26
CA PRO A 514 -0.40 4.61 -4.96
C PRO A 514 -1.15 5.48 -5.95
N GLN A 515 -1.70 4.87 -7.00
CA GLN A 515 -2.74 5.59 -7.73
C GLN A 515 -3.99 5.78 -6.85
N VAL A 516 -4.65 6.93 -7.01
CA VAL A 516 -5.92 7.15 -6.30
C VAL A 516 -6.99 6.20 -6.85
N GLN A 517 -7.59 5.43 -5.95
CA GLN A 517 -8.61 4.43 -6.31
C GLN A 517 -9.97 5.06 -6.61
N THR A 518 -10.25 6.21 -5.99
CA THR A 518 -11.50 6.93 -6.13
C THR A 518 -11.23 8.35 -6.65
N TYR A 519 -11.93 8.73 -7.71
CA TYR A 519 -11.64 9.95 -8.44
C TYR A 519 -12.88 10.48 -9.17
N TRP A 520 -12.83 11.77 -9.51
CA TRP A 520 -13.79 12.43 -10.38
C TRP A 520 -13.10 12.81 -11.68
N VAL A 521 -13.79 12.65 -12.81
CA VAL A 521 -13.42 13.26 -14.08
C VAL A 521 -14.23 14.54 -14.26
N VAL A 522 -13.53 15.67 -14.33
CA VAL A 522 -14.10 17.02 -14.29
C VAL A 522 -13.69 17.76 -15.57
N GLU A 523 -14.65 18.39 -16.24
CA GLU A 523 -14.35 19.29 -17.36
C GLU A 523 -13.58 20.52 -16.87
N GLN A 524 -12.60 20.97 -17.65
CA GLN A 524 -11.72 22.08 -17.30
C GLN A 524 -12.45 23.33 -16.77
N PRO A 525 -13.54 23.84 -17.40
CA PRO A 525 -14.25 25.03 -16.90
C PRO A 525 -14.93 24.83 -15.55
N ARG A 526 -15.09 23.58 -15.09
CA ARG A 526 -15.74 23.21 -13.82
C ARG A 526 -14.75 22.90 -12.70
N VAL A 527 -13.44 22.85 -12.99
CA VAL A 527 -12.40 22.48 -12.01
C VAL A 527 -12.42 23.40 -10.80
N GLU A 528 -12.47 24.73 -10.96
CA GLU A 528 -12.50 25.65 -9.82
C GLU A 528 -13.70 25.40 -8.91
N SER A 529 -14.91 25.35 -9.49
CA SER A 529 -16.13 25.09 -8.71
C SER A 529 -16.07 23.74 -8.02
N PHE A 530 -15.55 22.71 -8.69
CA PHE A 530 -15.38 21.38 -8.14
C PHE A 530 -14.45 21.39 -6.92
N LEU A 531 -13.25 21.99 -7.03
CA LEU A 531 -12.30 22.06 -5.91
C LEU A 531 -12.92 22.75 -4.70
N ARG A 532 -13.53 23.93 -4.91
CA ARG A 532 -14.16 24.71 -3.82
C ARG A 532 -15.29 23.93 -3.14
N GLU A 533 -16.16 23.29 -3.91
CA GLU A 533 -17.27 22.50 -3.37
C GLU A 533 -16.80 21.24 -2.62
N THR A 534 -15.81 20.54 -3.17
CA THR A 534 -15.25 19.31 -2.58
C THR A 534 -14.52 19.61 -1.28
N LEU A 535 -13.64 20.61 -1.24
CA LEU A 535 -12.91 21.01 -0.03
C LEU A 535 -13.86 21.55 1.05
N ALA A 536 -14.90 22.30 0.67
CA ALA A 536 -15.93 22.73 1.62
C ALA A 536 -16.69 21.54 2.23
N LYS A 537 -17.00 20.50 1.43
CA LYS A 537 -17.59 19.25 1.95
C LYS A 537 -16.65 18.54 2.92
N MET A 538 -15.34 18.57 2.67
CA MET A 538 -14.28 18.09 3.57
C MET A 538 -14.06 18.98 4.82
N ASN A 539 -14.87 20.03 5.03
CA ASN A 539 -14.77 20.95 6.17
C ASN A 539 -13.48 21.79 6.21
N PHE A 540 -12.95 22.14 5.03
CA PHE A 540 -11.93 23.18 4.92
C PHE A 540 -12.55 24.56 5.19
N ASN A 541 -11.79 25.45 5.82
CA ASN A 541 -12.18 26.84 6.00
C ASN A 541 -11.90 27.67 4.74
N GLN A 542 -12.36 28.92 4.72
CA GLN A 542 -12.26 29.77 3.52
C GLN A 542 -10.81 30.10 3.13
N SER A 543 -9.92 30.30 4.11
CA SER A 543 -8.51 30.59 3.86
C SER A 543 -7.80 29.37 3.30
N GLU A 544 -8.00 28.19 3.91
CA GLU A 544 -7.43 26.92 3.42
C GLU A 544 -7.89 26.61 1.98
N ILE A 545 -9.17 26.84 1.65
CA ILE A 545 -9.70 26.66 0.28
C ILE A 545 -9.07 27.66 -0.68
N ALA A 546 -8.90 28.92 -0.27
CA ALA A 546 -8.29 29.94 -1.12
C ALA A 546 -6.84 29.58 -1.44
N ASP A 547 -6.04 29.23 -0.43
CA ASP A 547 -4.64 28.84 -0.55
C ASP A 547 -4.47 27.58 -1.42
N PHE A 548 -5.37 26.60 -1.28
CA PHE A 548 -5.40 25.38 -2.10
C PHE A 548 -5.67 25.70 -3.57
N VAL A 549 -6.74 26.46 -3.84
CA VAL A 549 -7.16 26.80 -5.21
C VAL A 549 -6.13 27.70 -5.88
N GLU A 550 -5.56 28.68 -5.17
CA GLU A 550 -4.53 29.57 -5.69
C GLU A 550 -3.34 28.80 -6.24
N PHE A 551 -2.93 27.73 -5.57
CA PHE A 551 -1.80 26.93 -6.00
C PHE A 551 -2.14 25.92 -7.10
N TRP A 552 -3.23 25.16 -6.93
CA TRP A 552 -3.52 24.00 -7.79
C TRP A 552 -4.28 24.36 -9.06
N LEU A 553 -5.19 25.34 -9.03
CA LEU A 553 -6.02 25.67 -10.18
C LEU A 553 -5.22 26.07 -11.43
N PRO A 554 -4.16 26.91 -11.34
CA PRO A 554 -3.38 27.31 -12.51
C PRO A 554 -2.72 26.14 -13.25
N ARG A 555 -2.51 25.00 -12.57
CA ARG A 555 -1.89 23.79 -13.13
C ARG A 555 -2.89 22.90 -13.88
N MET A 556 -4.19 23.11 -13.67
CA MET A 556 -5.27 22.37 -14.32
C MET A 556 -5.96 23.21 -15.40
N GLN A 557 -5.19 23.74 -16.36
CA GLN A 557 -5.70 24.64 -17.41
C GLN A 557 -5.43 24.17 -18.85
N SER A 558 -4.49 23.25 -19.09
CA SER A 558 -4.08 22.84 -20.44
C SER A 558 -5.02 21.84 -21.11
N GLU A 559 -5.59 20.91 -20.32
CA GLU A 559 -6.35 19.78 -20.82
C GLU A 559 -7.87 20.01 -20.75
N PRO A 560 -8.67 19.38 -21.63
CA PRO A 560 -10.13 19.55 -21.64
C PRO A 560 -10.82 18.88 -20.44
N PHE A 561 -10.23 17.83 -19.87
CA PHE A 561 -10.72 17.13 -18.69
C PHE A 561 -9.59 16.88 -17.69
N TYR A 562 -9.95 16.74 -16.42
CA TYR A 562 -9.04 16.39 -15.34
C TYR A 562 -9.64 15.27 -14.50
N LYS A 563 -8.90 14.18 -14.36
CA LYS A 563 -9.14 13.16 -13.35
C LYS A 563 -8.52 13.65 -12.05
N ILE A 564 -9.31 13.84 -11.01
CA ILE A 564 -8.89 14.40 -9.72
C ILE A 564 -9.29 13.42 -8.62
N GLY A 565 -8.35 13.05 -7.77
CA GLY A 565 -8.53 12.17 -6.61
C GLY A 565 -7.77 12.69 -5.39
N PHE A 566 -8.02 12.11 -4.22
CA PHE A 566 -7.34 12.48 -2.98
C PHE A 566 -6.89 11.23 -2.21
N HIS A 567 -5.68 11.25 -1.68
CA HIS A 567 -5.23 10.34 -0.63
C HIS A 567 -5.46 10.95 0.75
N GLY A 568 -5.69 10.09 1.75
CA GLY A 568 -6.01 10.52 3.12
C GLY A 568 -4.87 10.39 4.11
N THR A 569 -5.19 10.67 5.38
CA THR A 569 -4.24 10.68 6.51
C THR A 569 -3.39 9.42 6.58
N ASN A 570 -3.95 8.23 6.31
CA ASN A 570 -3.21 6.97 6.36
C ASN A 570 -2.06 6.94 5.35
N VAL A 571 -2.34 7.25 4.08
CA VAL A 571 -1.33 7.34 3.02
C VAL A 571 -0.29 8.43 3.36
N MET A 572 -0.75 9.59 3.83
CA MET A 572 0.17 10.67 4.23
C MET A 572 1.07 10.28 5.40
N ASN A 573 0.61 9.48 6.35
CA ASN A 573 1.41 8.98 7.47
C ASN A 573 2.47 7.96 7.05
N GLU A 574 2.30 7.32 5.90
CA GLU A 574 3.31 6.45 5.29
C GLU A 574 4.31 7.25 4.46
N LEU A 575 3.82 8.19 3.63
CA LEU A 575 4.66 9.02 2.76
C LEU A 575 5.51 10.04 3.52
N ALA A 576 4.90 10.70 4.51
CA ALA A 576 5.52 11.75 5.30
C ALA A 576 4.97 11.74 6.74
N PRO A 577 5.46 10.85 7.61
CA PRO A 577 5.16 10.86 9.03
C PRO A 577 5.22 12.26 9.63
N LEU A 578 4.15 12.64 10.35
CA LEU A 578 4.00 13.91 11.06
C LEU A 578 3.93 13.63 12.57
N SER A 579 4.72 14.34 13.37
CA SER A 579 4.66 14.27 14.82
C SER A 579 4.76 15.65 15.46
N LEU A 580 4.12 15.81 16.62
CA LEU A 580 4.06 17.07 17.36
C LEU A 580 4.38 16.81 18.84
N SER A 581 5.04 17.77 19.48
CA SER A 581 5.35 17.69 20.92
C SER A 581 4.10 17.83 21.79
N VAL A 582 3.02 18.40 21.24
CA VAL A 582 1.70 18.49 21.86
C VAL A 582 0.78 17.58 21.06
N LYS A 583 0.17 16.60 21.72
CA LYS A 583 -0.75 15.66 21.06
C LYS A 583 -1.99 16.44 20.60
N PRO A 584 -2.29 16.46 19.30
CA PRO A 584 -3.54 17.03 18.81
C PRO A 584 -4.72 16.11 19.12
N ASP A 585 -5.90 16.69 19.22
CA ASP A 585 -7.16 15.94 19.35
C ASP A 585 -7.51 15.30 18.00
N HIS A 586 -7.22 16.02 16.91
CA HIS A 586 -7.52 15.59 15.55
C HIS A 586 -6.37 15.92 14.59
N VAL A 587 -6.18 15.05 13.59
CA VAL A 587 -5.21 15.23 12.50
C VAL A 587 -5.89 14.86 11.19
N PHE A 588 -6.09 15.86 10.34
CA PHE A 588 -6.68 15.71 9.02
C PHE A 588 -5.68 16.05 7.92
N ARG A 589 -5.32 15.06 7.09
CA ARG A 589 -4.33 15.24 6.03
C ARG A 589 -4.90 14.75 4.70
N VAL A 590 -4.72 15.53 3.63
CA VAL A 590 -5.09 15.10 2.26
C VAL A 590 -3.99 15.42 1.25
N LEU A 591 -3.84 14.55 0.26
CA LEU A 591 -2.94 14.77 -0.87
C LEU A 591 -3.71 14.58 -2.17
N MET A 592 -3.87 15.64 -2.96
CA MET A 592 -4.57 15.57 -4.24
C MET A 592 -3.67 14.95 -5.31
N ASP A 593 -4.15 13.94 -6.03
CA ASP A 593 -3.54 13.50 -7.29
C ASP A 593 -4.45 13.93 -8.44
N TYR A 594 -3.86 14.45 -9.51
CA TYR A 594 -4.60 14.85 -10.69
C TYR A 594 -3.88 14.42 -11.97
N GLU A 595 -4.65 14.17 -13.02
CA GLU A 595 -4.19 13.76 -14.33
C GLU A 595 -5.02 14.50 -15.38
N GLY A 596 -4.35 15.18 -16.32
CA GLY A 596 -5.00 15.81 -17.46
C GLY A 596 -5.40 14.76 -18.51
N LEU A 597 -6.60 14.87 -19.08
CA LEU A 597 -7.14 13.92 -20.04
C LEU A 597 -7.62 14.62 -21.30
N GLU A 598 -7.16 14.15 -22.47
CA GLU A 598 -7.63 14.63 -23.77
C GLU A 598 -9.08 14.23 -24.08
N THR A 599 -9.53 13.11 -23.50
CA THR A 599 -10.87 12.55 -23.71
C THR A 599 -11.57 12.27 -22.39
N TRP A 600 -12.89 12.36 -22.39
CA TRP A 600 -13.69 12.09 -21.21
C TRP A 600 -13.61 10.61 -20.80
N GLN A 601 -13.51 10.36 -19.49
CA GLN A 601 -13.57 9.05 -18.87
C GLN A 601 -14.66 9.01 -17.77
N PRO A 602 -15.23 7.84 -17.43
CA PRO A 602 -16.14 7.71 -16.30
C PRO A 602 -15.47 8.03 -14.96
N SER A 603 -16.19 8.70 -14.06
CA SER A 603 -15.74 8.92 -12.68
C SER A 603 -15.96 7.67 -11.82
N ASN A 604 -15.09 7.47 -10.82
CA ASN A 604 -15.27 6.52 -9.72
C ASN A 604 -15.21 7.25 -8.37
N PRO A 605 -16.21 8.09 -8.03
CA PRO A 605 -16.11 8.97 -6.86
C PRO A 605 -16.15 8.15 -5.55
N PRO A 606 -15.46 8.60 -4.48
CA PRO A 606 -15.55 7.97 -3.17
C PRO A 606 -16.97 8.04 -2.63
N VAL A 607 -17.35 7.01 -1.88
CA VAL A 607 -18.66 6.92 -1.24
C VAL A 607 -18.88 8.09 -0.26
N ARG A 608 -17.82 8.55 0.43
CA ARG A 608 -17.84 9.73 1.29
C ARG A 608 -16.50 10.45 1.26
N LEU A 609 -16.57 11.78 1.35
CA LEU A 609 -15.42 12.64 1.60
C LEU A 609 -15.10 12.67 3.10
N PRO A 610 -13.87 12.41 3.53
CA PRO A 610 -13.49 12.60 4.92
C PRO A 610 -13.56 14.09 5.25
N ARG A 611 -13.78 14.42 6.52
CA ARG A 611 -13.97 15.81 6.97
C ARG A 611 -13.05 16.10 8.14
N ALA A 612 -12.44 17.28 8.14
CA ALA A 612 -11.71 17.82 9.28
C ALA A 612 -12.64 17.94 10.50
N ASP A 613 -12.17 17.53 11.68
CA ASP A 613 -12.89 17.68 12.94
C ASP A 613 -12.29 18.86 13.70
N ARG A 614 -13.13 19.87 13.94
CA ARG A 614 -12.68 21.19 14.43
C ARG A 614 -13.00 21.38 15.92
N ASP A 615 -13.24 20.30 16.65
CA ASP A 615 -13.36 20.31 18.11
C ASP A 615 -11.98 20.12 18.75
N GLY A 616 -11.60 20.92 19.73
CA GLY A 616 -10.26 20.85 20.34
C GLY A 616 -9.10 21.31 19.42
N PHE A 617 -7.91 20.77 19.65
CA PHE A 617 -6.69 21.05 18.87
C PHE A 617 -6.66 20.22 17.57
N GLU A 618 -6.96 20.90 16.46
CA GLU A 618 -6.92 20.34 15.10
C GLU A 618 -5.61 20.66 14.38
N VAL A 619 -5.07 19.66 13.69
CA VAL A 619 -3.96 19.80 12.73
C VAL A 619 -4.48 19.48 11.34
N MET A 620 -4.38 20.44 10.43
CA MET A 620 -4.85 20.33 9.06
C MET A 620 -3.67 20.36 8.10
N GLU A 621 -3.51 19.35 7.25
CA GLU A 621 -2.52 19.36 6.19
C GLU A 621 -3.17 19.06 4.83
N TRP A 622 -2.79 19.81 3.81
CA TRP A 622 -3.14 19.48 2.45
C TRP A 622 -1.96 19.70 1.52
N GLY A 623 -1.85 18.86 0.49
CA GLY A 623 -0.91 19.02 -0.61
C GLY A 623 -1.43 18.38 -1.88
N GLY A 624 -0.55 18.12 -2.83
CA GLY A 624 -0.87 17.37 -4.03
C GLY A 624 0.33 16.89 -4.81
N VAL A 625 0.09 16.17 -5.89
CA VAL A 625 1.11 15.57 -6.74
C VAL A 625 1.41 16.53 -7.89
N LEU A 626 2.67 16.94 -8.05
CA LEU A 626 3.08 17.70 -9.24
C LEU A 626 3.28 16.71 -10.40
N ARG A 627 2.79 17.07 -11.60
CA ARG A 627 2.89 16.29 -12.83
C ARG A 627 3.41 17.16 -13.96
#